data_AF-A0A522AH42-F1
#
_entry.id   AF-A0A522AH42-F1
#
_cell.length_a   1.000
_cell.length_b   1.000
_cell.length_c   1.000
_cell.angle_alpha   90.00
_cell.angle_beta   90.00
_cell.angle_gamma   90.00
#
_symmetry.space_group_name_H-M   'P 1'
#
loop_
_entity.id
_entity.type
_entity.pdbx_description
1 polymer ?
#
loop_
_entity_poly.entity_id
_entity_poly.type
_entity_poly.pdbx_seq_one_letter_code
_entity_poly.pdbx_strand_id
1 'polypeptide(L)'
;MKTQIPEELKKDVPPTTWGKMLLATPVVMTVIATLLAGLASSEMTRAQYDRALAAQLQSKAGDQWSYFQAKKLRSSLQHNSIDLLQVTADLRPLDVSALASADAATSAALLKGEAPAITLPALDAKLKAALEAVEASRPETEITELLKQVETQML
;
A
#
# COMPACT_ATOMS: atom_id res chain seq x y z
N MET A 1 59.44 -1.08 42.27
CA MET A 1 59.03 -0.75 43.65
C MET A 1 58.49 -2.00 44.32
N LYS A 2 59.06 -2.44 45.44
CA LYS A 2 58.50 -3.53 46.27
C LYS A 2 57.38 -2.94 47.12
N THR A 3 56.14 -3.26 46.80
CA THR A 3 54.98 -2.88 47.60
C THR A 3 55.03 -3.65 48.92
N GLN A 4 55.30 -2.94 50.02
CA GLN A 4 55.22 -3.52 51.36
C GLN A 4 53.76 -3.46 51.81
N ILE A 5 53.14 -4.62 51.99
CA ILE A 5 51.77 -4.72 52.48
C ILE A 5 51.77 -4.27 53.96
N PRO A 6 50.92 -3.30 54.36
CA PRO A 6 50.77 -2.87 55.75
C PRO A 6 50.51 -4.05 56.70
N GLU A 7 51.13 -4.04 57.89
CA GLU A 7 51.03 -5.15 58.86
C GLU A 7 49.60 -5.43 59.34
N GLU A 8 48.73 -4.41 59.31
CA GLU A 8 47.31 -4.53 59.64
C GLU A 8 46.57 -5.45 58.66
N LEU A 9 46.85 -5.33 57.36
CA LEU A 9 46.25 -6.17 56.31
C LEU A 9 46.79 -7.61 56.32
N LYS A 10 47.98 -7.85 56.90
CA LYS A 10 48.54 -9.20 57.02
C LYS A 10 47.86 -10.03 58.11
N LYS A 11 47.24 -9.40 59.12
CA LYS A 11 46.53 -10.09 60.20
C LYS A 11 45.23 -10.74 59.73
N ASP A 12 44.55 -10.13 58.76
CA ASP A 12 43.27 -10.62 58.24
C ASP A 12 43.42 -11.67 57.13
N VAL A 13 44.65 -11.93 56.67
CA VAL A 13 44.93 -12.95 55.64
C VAL A 13 45.29 -14.27 56.33
N PRO A 14 44.59 -15.38 56.02
CA PRO A 14 44.92 -16.68 56.56
C PRO A 14 46.40 -17.03 56.27
N PRO A 15 47.18 -17.47 57.27
CA PRO A 15 48.60 -17.76 57.09
C PRO A 15 48.83 -19.01 56.21
N THR A 16 47.82 -19.87 56.08
CA THR A 16 47.89 -21.12 55.31
C THR A 16 47.65 -20.86 53.81
N THR A 17 48.36 -21.61 52.97
CA THR A 17 48.18 -21.57 51.50
C THR A 17 46.74 -21.89 51.08
N TRP A 18 46.07 -22.77 51.84
CA TRP A 18 44.66 -23.11 51.63
C TRP A 18 43.72 -21.93 51.90
N GLY A 19 43.93 -21.18 52.97
CA GLY A 19 43.11 -20.01 53.27
C GLY A 19 43.32 -18.87 52.27
N LYS A 20 44.55 -18.69 51.74
CA LYS A 20 44.81 -17.76 50.64
C LYS A 20 44.11 -18.16 49.35
N MET A 21 44.04 -19.46 49.04
CA MET A 21 43.32 -19.99 47.88
C MET A 21 41.81 -19.74 47.99
N LEU A 22 41.22 -19.97 49.16
CA LEU A 22 39.80 -19.68 49.42
C LEU A 22 39.49 -18.18 49.34
N LEU A 23 40.41 -17.31 49.74
CA LEU A 23 40.22 -15.85 49.69
C LEU A 23 40.34 -15.30 48.25
N ALA A 24 41.17 -15.92 47.41
CA ALA A 24 41.30 -15.57 45.99
C ALA A 24 40.13 -16.09 45.13
N THR A 25 39.47 -17.17 45.54
CA THR A 25 38.43 -17.85 44.74
C THR A 25 37.24 -16.93 44.39
N PRO A 26 36.65 -16.14 45.32
CA PRO A 26 35.58 -15.20 44.99
C PRO A 26 36.04 -14.10 44.02
N VAL A 27 37.27 -13.60 44.18
CA VAL A 27 37.84 -12.53 43.32
C VAL A 27 38.05 -13.03 41.89
N VAL A 28 38.57 -14.24 41.74
CA VAL A 28 38.73 -14.85 40.41
C VAL A 28 37.37 -15.14 39.77
N MET A 29 36.40 -15.64 40.55
CA MET A 29 35.04 -15.85 40.04
C MET A 29 34.36 -14.56 39.59
N THR A 30 34.49 -13.45 40.34
CA THR A 30 33.88 -12.17 39.94
C THR A 30 34.50 -11.62 38.66
N VAL A 31 35.82 -11.73 38.48
CA VAL A 31 36.49 -11.30 37.24
C VAL A 31 36.02 -12.14 36.05
N ILE A 32 36.00 -13.48 36.18
CA ILE A 32 35.52 -14.38 35.12
C ILE A 32 34.05 -14.08 34.79
N ALA A 33 33.20 -13.91 35.80
CA ALA A 33 31.79 -13.59 35.60
C ALA A 33 31.60 -12.23 34.89
N THR A 34 32.40 -11.23 35.24
CA THR A 34 32.33 -9.90 34.60
C THR A 34 32.75 -9.96 33.13
N LEU A 35 33.78 -10.74 32.80
CA LEU A 35 34.21 -10.95 31.43
C LEU A 35 33.17 -11.72 30.60
N LEU A 36 32.60 -12.79 31.16
CA LEU A 36 31.53 -13.56 30.50
C LEU A 36 30.27 -12.72 30.30
N ALA A 37 29.90 -11.88 31.28
CA ALA A 37 28.78 -10.96 31.15
C ALA A 37 29.00 -9.92 30.04
N GLY A 38 30.23 -9.38 29.91
CA GLY A 38 30.60 -8.47 28.83
C GLY A 38 30.50 -9.12 27.44
N LEU A 39 31.03 -10.35 27.31
CA LEU A 39 30.95 -11.12 26.05
C LEU A 39 29.50 -11.45 25.69
N ALA A 40 28.70 -11.95 26.64
CA ALA A 40 27.29 -12.26 26.43
C ALA A 40 26.46 -11.02 26.03
N SER A 41 26.72 -9.87 26.66
CA SER A 41 26.07 -8.60 26.31
C SER A 41 26.39 -8.14 24.87
N SER A 42 27.63 -8.36 24.43
CA SER A 42 28.04 -8.03 23.06
C SER A 42 27.38 -8.91 22.00
N GLU A 43 27.16 -10.20 22.28
CA GLU A 43 26.44 -11.11 21.38
C GLU A 43 24.96 -10.77 21.28
N MET A 44 24.31 -10.45 22.41
CA MET A 44 22.91 -10.03 22.41
C MET A 44 22.72 -8.74 21.61
N THR A 45 23.61 -7.76 21.81
CA THR A 45 23.58 -6.48 21.07
C THR A 45 23.80 -6.71 19.57
N ARG A 46 24.72 -7.61 19.21
CA ARG A 46 24.99 -7.96 17.81
C ARG A 46 23.80 -8.68 17.16
N ALA A 47 23.20 -9.64 17.86
CA ALA A 47 22.02 -10.34 17.38
C ALA A 47 20.82 -9.40 17.20
N GLN A 48 20.65 -8.42 18.11
CA GLN A 48 19.63 -7.39 17.97
C GLN A 48 19.91 -6.46 16.78
N TYR A 49 21.17 -6.06 16.57
CA TYR A 49 21.58 -5.28 15.42
C TYR A 49 21.29 -6.02 14.10
N ASP A 50 21.65 -7.30 14.01
CA ASP A 50 21.41 -8.12 12.82
C ASP A 50 19.91 -8.28 12.54
N ARG A 51 19.10 -8.47 13.59
CA ARG A 51 17.64 -8.51 13.48
C ARG A 51 17.07 -7.18 12.96
N ALA A 52 17.57 -6.05 13.46
CA ALA A 52 17.13 -4.72 13.01
C ALA A 52 17.55 -4.45 11.56
N LEU A 53 18.78 -4.80 11.19
CA LEU A 53 19.30 -4.66 9.83
C LEU A 53 18.51 -5.53 8.84
N ALA A 54 18.23 -6.79 9.21
CA ALA A 54 17.40 -7.69 8.41
C ALA A 54 16.00 -7.11 8.21
N ALA A 55 15.38 -6.55 9.25
CA ALA A 55 14.08 -5.90 9.14
C ALA A 55 14.10 -4.69 8.19
N GLN A 56 15.18 -3.89 8.19
CA GLN A 56 15.32 -2.78 7.25
C GLN A 56 15.46 -3.24 5.80
N LEU A 57 16.27 -4.28 5.55
CA LEU A 57 16.44 -4.85 4.21
C LEU A 57 15.12 -5.48 3.72
N GLN A 58 14.41 -6.18 4.60
CA GLN A 58 13.10 -6.74 4.30
C GLN A 58 12.07 -5.64 3.99
N SER A 59 12.06 -4.53 4.73
CA SER A 59 11.17 -3.40 4.46
C SER A 59 11.42 -2.82 3.05
N LYS A 60 12.68 -2.55 2.70
CA LYS A 60 13.06 -2.06 1.37
C LYS A 60 12.67 -3.02 0.25
N ALA A 61 12.91 -4.32 0.45
CA ALA A 61 12.51 -5.34 -0.52
C ALA A 61 10.98 -5.44 -0.65
N GLY A 62 10.26 -5.30 0.47
CA GLY A 62 8.81 -5.28 0.53
C GLY A 62 8.20 -4.10 -0.22
N ASP A 63 8.79 -2.91 -0.10
CA ASP A 63 8.35 -1.72 -0.84
C ASP A 63 8.50 -1.90 -2.36
N GLN A 64 9.64 -2.45 -2.80
CA GLN A 64 9.86 -2.75 -4.22
C GLN A 64 8.85 -3.77 -4.74
N TRP A 65 8.64 -4.86 -3.99
CA TRP A 65 7.66 -5.89 -4.34
C TRP A 65 6.24 -5.32 -4.41
N SER A 66 5.86 -4.48 -3.46
CA SER A 66 4.55 -3.85 -3.41
C SER A 66 4.34 -2.90 -4.60
N TYR A 67 5.36 -2.15 -5.02
CA TYR A 67 5.30 -1.31 -6.21
C TYR A 67 5.02 -2.13 -7.48
N PHE A 68 5.72 -3.25 -7.68
CA PHE A 68 5.48 -4.14 -8.83
C PHE A 68 4.08 -4.74 -8.82
N GLN A 69 3.59 -5.16 -7.64
CA GLN A 69 2.22 -5.66 -7.49
C GLN A 69 1.19 -4.60 -7.83
N ALA A 70 1.34 -3.38 -7.32
CA ALA A 70 0.44 -2.27 -7.63
C ALA A 70 0.41 -1.95 -9.13
N LYS A 71 1.59 -1.99 -9.79
CA LYS A 71 1.69 -1.80 -11.23
C LYS A 71 0.97 -2.90 -12.01
N LYS A 72 1.14 -4.17 -11.62
CA LYS A 72 0.45 -5.31 -12.22
C LYS A 72 -1.07 -5.21 -12.02
N LEU A 73 -1.51 -4.87 -10.82
CA LEU A 73 -2.93 -4.68 -10.49
C LEU A 73 -3.55 -3.56 -11.35
N ARG A 74 -2.88 -2.41 -11.46
CA ARG A 74 -3.34 -1.31 -12.32
C ARG A 74 -3.48 -1.74 -13.78
N SER A 75 -2.51 -2.51 -14.30
CA SER A 75 -2.61 -3.07 -15.65
C SER A 75 -3.83 -3.98 -15.80
N SER A 76 -4.05 -4.90 -14.84
CA SER A 76 -5.20 -5.81 -14.86
C SER A 76 -6.53 -5.05 -14.82
N LEU A 77 -6.63 -4.02 -13.99
CA LEU A 77 -7.83 -3.18 -13.91
C LEU A 77 -8.09 -2.47 -15.23
N GLN A 78 -7.07 -1.87 -15.84
CA GLN A 78 -7.21 -1.18 -17.14
C GLN A 78 -7.62 -2.13 -18.26
N HIS A 79 -7.01 -3.32 -18.35
CA HIS A 79 -7.40 -4.32 -19.35
C HIS A 79 -8.83 -4.77 -19.14
N ASN A 80 -9.24 -5.03 -17.91
CA ASN A 80 -10.62 -5.42 -17.60
C ASN A 80 -11.61 -4.29 -17.95
N SER A 81 -11.28 -3.03 -17.66
CA SER A 81 -12.12 -1.89 -18.07
C SER A 81 -12.25 -1.78 -19.58
N ILE A 82 -11.18 -2.00 -20.35
CA ILE A 82 -11.23 -2.01 -21.82
C ILE A 82 -12.10 -3.16 -22.32
N ASP A 83 -11.94 -4.35 -21.76
CA ASP A 83 -12.74 -5.53 -22.12
C ASP A 83 -14.24 -5.30 -21.86
N LEU A 84 -14.58 -4.74 -20.69
CA LEU A 84 -15.96 -4.34 -20.38
C LEU A 84 -16.48 -3.28 -21.35
N LEU A 85 -15.66 -2.28 -21.72
CA LEU A 85 -16.06 -1.29 -22.72
C LEU A 85 -16.27 -1.93 -24.09
N GLN A 86 -15.45 -2.88 -24.51
CA GLN A 86 -15.64 -3.59 -25.78
C GLN A 86 -16.92 -4.44 -25.80
N VAL A 87 -17.26 -5.05 -24.67
CA VAL A 87 -18.47 -5.89 -24.55
C VAL A 87 -19.74 -5.06 -24.37
N THR A 88 -19.66 -3.94 -23.64
CA THR A 88 -20.84 -3.13 -23.27
C THR A 88 -21.10 -2.00 -24.26
N ALA A 89 -20.05 -1.44 -24.88
CA ALA A 89 -20.24 -0.42 -25.89
C ALA A 89 -20.69 -1.09 -27.19
N ASP A 90 -21.89 -0.75 -27.66
CA ASP A 90 -22.27 -0.93 -29.05
C ASP A 90 -21.41 0.01 -29.91
N LEU A 91 -20.18 -0.43 -30.20
CA LEU A 91 -19.29 0.23 -31.14
C LEU A 91 -19.85 0.00 -32.54
N ARG A 92 -20.76 0.88 -32.97
CA ARG A 92 -21.23 0.90 -34.35
C ARG A 92 -20.00 1.13 -35.25
N PRO A 93 -19.69 0.24 -36.21
CA PRO A 93 -18.60 0.47 -37.13
C PRO A 93 -18.85 1.79 -37.87
N LEU A 94 -17.78 2.55 -38.10
CA LEU A 94 -17.87 3.83 -38.82
C LEU A 94 -18.40 3.56 -40.24
N ASP A 95 -19.67 3.88 -40.47
CA ASP A 95 -20.28 3.75 -41.79
C ASP A 95 -19.86 4.94 -42.66
N VAL A 96 -19.18 4.64 -43.76
CA VAL A 96 -18.72 5.64 -44.74
C VAL A 96 -19.90 6.42 -45.31
N SER A 97 -21.08 5.80 -45.40
CA SER A 97 -22.30 6.48 -45.85
C SER A 97 -22.80 7.52 -44.83
N ALA A 98 -22.65 7.24 -43.52
CA ALA A 98 -22.98 8.17 -42.45
C ALA A 98 -21.99 9.35 -42.38
N LEU A 99 -20.70 9.11 -42.71
CA LEU A 99 -19.72 10.21 -42.83
C LEU A 99 -20.02 11.14 -44.00
N ALA A 100 -20.57 10.63 -45.11
CA ALA A 100 -20.96 11.47 -46.25
C ALA A 100 -22.10 12.43 -45.90
N SER A 101 -22.93 12.08 -44.91
CA SER A 101 -23.98 12.94 -44.36
C SER A 101 -23.56 13.79 -43.15
N ALA A 102 -22.31 13.69 -42.70
CA ALA A 102 -21.83 14.44 -41.54
C ALA A 102 -21.68 15.93 -41.87
N ASP A 103 -22.03 16.78 -40.91
CA ASP A 103 -21.88 18.22 -41.04
C ASP A 103 -20.40 18.66 -41.04
N ALA A 104 -20.15 19.86 -41.56
CA ALA A 104 -18.80 20.41 -41.70
C ALA A 104 -18.06 20.55 -40.36
N ALA A 105 -18.78 20.74 -39.25
CA ALA A 105 -18.17 20.85 -37.92
C ALA A 105 -17.76 19.48 -37.36
N THR A 106 -18.62 18.47 -37.52
CA THR A 106 -18.29 17.08 -37.13
C THR A 106 -17.11 16.53 -37.92
N SER A 107 -17.09 16.72 -39.24
CA SER A 107 -15.97 16.29 -40.09
C SER A 107 -14.66 17.00 -39.75
N ALA A 108 -14.69 18.31 -39.46
CA ALA A 108 -13.51 19.06 -39.02
C ALA A 108 -12.98 18.60 -37.65
N ALA A 109 -13.86 18.27 -36.70
CA ALA A 109 -13.47 17.75 -35.39
C ALA A 109 -12.79 16.38 -35.51
N LEU A 110 -13.37 15.47 -36.30
CA LEU A 110 -12.81 14.14 -36.54
C LEU A 110 -11.43 14.19 -37.21
N LEU A 111 -11.22 15.09 -38.19
CA LEU A 111 -9.91 15.29 -38.82
C LEU A 111 -8.84 15.83 -37.85
N LYS A 112 -9.26 16.50 -36.77
CA LYS A 112 -8.38 17.03 -35.73
C LYS A 112 -8.18 16.05 -34.56
N GLY A 113 -8.84 14.89 -34.58
CA GLY A 113 -8.83 13.92 -33.48
C GLY A 113 -9.61 14.38 -32.25
N GLU A 114 -10.49 15.35 -32.41
CA GLU A 114 -11.37 15.87 -31.36
C GLU A 114 -12.74 15.18 -31.45
N ALA A 115 -13.35 14.89 -30.30
CA ALA A 115 -14.72 14.38 -30.29
C ALA A 115 -15.67 15.47 -30.81
N PRO A 116 -16.58 15.17 -31.75
CA PRO A 116 -17.55 16.15 -32.22
C PRO A 116 -18.41 16.63 -31.03
N ALA A 117 -18.71 17.93 -31.01
CA ALA A 117 -19.57 18.50 -29.98
C ALA A 117 -20.95 17.87 -30.10
N ILE A 118 -21.27 16.96 -29.17
CA ILE A 118 -22.59 16.33 -29.12
C ILE A 118 -23.57 17.39 -28.65
N THR A 119 -24.40 17.88 -29.58
CA THR A 119 -25.63 18.56 -29.21
C THR A 119 -26.57 17.49 -28.66
N LEU A 120 -26.62 17.38 -27.34
CA LEU A 120 -27.62 16.53 -26.68
C LEU A 120 -28.99 16.97 -27.20
N PRO A 121 -29.78 16.08 -27.82
CA PRO A 121 -31.14 16.42 -28.20
C PRO A 121 -31.87 16.89 -26.93
N ALA A 122 -32.64 17.97 -27.05
CA ALA A 122 -33.40 18.48 -25.93
C ALA A 122 -34.27 17.34 -25.38
N LEU A 123 -33.98 16.93 -24.15
CA LEU A 123 -34.67 15.84 -23.50
C LEU A 123 -36.16 16.20 -23.41
N ASP A 124 -37.05 15.29 -23.83
CA ASP A 124 -38.48 15.50 -23.70
C ASP A 124 -38.83 15.85 -22.25
N ALA A 125 -39.71 16.82 -22.04
CA ALA A 125 -40.04 17.36 -20.73
C ALA A 125 -40.52 16.25 -19.76
N LYS A 126 -41.16 15.21 -20.30
CA LYS A 126 -41.61 14.03 -19.55
C LYS A 126 -40.45 13.14 -19.11
N LEU A 127 -39.49 12.90 -20.00
CA LEU A 127 -38.29 12.10 -19.69
C LEU A 127 -37.43 12.81 -18.64
N LYS A 128 -37.31 14.14 -18.75
CA LYS A 128 -36.59 14.97 -17.77
C LYS A 128 -37.26 14.92 -16.39
N ALA A 129 -38.59 15.03 -16.34
CA ALA A 129 -39.33 14.93 -15.08
C ALA A 129 -39.20 13.55 -14.41
N ALA A 130 -39.18 12.47 -15.21
CA ALA A 130 -38.95 11.12 -14.70
C ALA A 130 -37.51 10.95 -14.18
N LEU A 131 -36.51 11.49 -14.88
CA LEU A 131 -35.10 11.42 -14.49
C LEU A 131 -34.86 12.20 -13.19
N GLU A 132 -35.42 13.41 -13.06
CA GLU A 132 -35.34 14.22 -11.84
C GLU A 132 -36.04 13.53 -10.65
N ALA A 133 -37.14 12.80 -10.88
CA ALA A 133 -37.81 12.03 -9.83
C ALA A 133 -36.97 10.84 -9.33
N VAL A 134 -36.23 10.19 -10.24
CA VAL A 134 -35.29 9.11 -9.91
C VAL A 134 -34.08 9.66 -9.16
N GLU A 135 -33.47 10.75 -9.63
CA GLU A 135 -32.35 11.40 -8.95
C GLU A 135 -32.73 11.92 -7.55
N ALA A 136 -33.95 12.44 -7.40
CA ALA A 136 -34.50 12.87 -6.12
C ALA A 136 -34.96 11.72 -5.21
N SER A 137 -34.81 10.45 -5.63
CA SER A 137 -35.21 9.26 -4.86
C SER A 137 -36.66 9.28 -4.39
N ARG A 138 -37.59 9.68 -5.27
CA ARG A 138 -39.03 9.68 -4.98
C ARG A 138 -39.58 8.26 -4.80
N PRO A 139 -40.74 8.08 -4.15
CA PRO A 139 -41.37 6.78 -4.01
C PRO A 139 -41.62 6.10 -5.36
N GLU A 140 -41.39 4.79 -5.45
CA GLU A 140 -41.48 4.01 -6.70
C GLU A 140 -42.85 4.14 -7.39
N THR A 141 -43.92 4.34 -6.62
CA THR A 141 -45.28 4.56 -7.14
C THR A 141 -45.37 5.81 -8.01
N GLU A 142 -44.72 6.90 -7.60
CA GLU A 142 -44.73 8.18 -8.32
C GLU A 142 -43.84 8.14 -9.56
N ILE A 143 -42.68 7.47 -9.46
CA ILE A 143 -41.77 7.26 -10.59
C ILE A 143 -42.47 6.42 -11.67
N THR A 144 -43.20 5.38 -11.27
CA THR A 144 -43.92 4.50 -12.21
C THR A 144 -45.03 5.23 -12.96
N GLU A 145 -45.71 6.20 -12.34
CA GLU A 145 -46.71 7.03 -13.02
C GLU A 145 -46.11 7.99 -14.04
N LEU A 146 -44.95 8.59 -13.73
CA LEU A 146 -44.21 9.46 -14.65
C LEU A 146 -43.64 8.69 -15.84
N LEU A 147 -43.13 7.47 -15.61
CA LEU A 147 -42.59 6.61 -16.66
C LEU A 147 -43.66 6.14 -17.66
N LYS A 148 -44.92 5.95 -17.24
CA LYS A 148 -46.04 5.61 -18.15
C LYS A 148 -46.33 6.69 -19.19
N GLN A 149 -45.95 7.94 -18.92
CA GLN A 149 -46.21 9.07 -19.82
C GLN A 149 -45.13 9.25 -20.88
N VAL A 150 -43.98 8.58 -20.71
CA VAL A 150 -42.89 8.55 -21.68
C VAL A 150 -43.26 7.50 -22.74
N GLU A 151 -43.60 7.96 -23.95
CA GLU A 151 -43.80 7.04 -25.07
C GLU A 151 -42.47 6.34 -25.39
N THR A 152 -42.52 5.00 -25.47
CA THR A 152 -41.37 4.22 -25.90
C THR A 152 -41.16 4.49 -27.39
N GLN A 153 -40.30 5.44 -27.73
CA GLN A 153 -39.73 5.50 -29.07
C GLN A 153 -38.85 4.25 -29.22
N MET A 154 -39.41 3.21 -29.85
CA MET A 154 -38.59 2.11 -30.35
C MET A 154 -37.63 2.67 -31.38
N LEU A 155 -36.34 2.64 -31.05
CA LEU A 155 -35.22 2.84 -31.98
C LEU A 155 -35.13 1.68 -32.97
#